data_AF-A0A0K9NT05-F1
#
_entry.id   AF-A0A0K9NT05-F1
#
_cell.length_a   1.000
_cell.length_b   1.000
_cell.length_c   1.000
_cell.angle_alpha   90.00
_cell.angle_beta   90.00
_cell.angle_gamma   90.00
#
_symmetry.space_group_name_H-M   'P 1'
#
loop_
_entity.id
_entity.type
_entity.pdbx_description
1 polymer ?
#
loop_
_entity_poly.entity_id
_entity_poly.type
_entity_poly.pdbx_seq_one_letter_code
_entity_poly.pdbx_strand_id
1 'polypeptide(L)'
;MLDTGLVSQIKLASVKLATKYMKKISAELEAVDAGGQEEEDLVLQGVRFAFRVHQFAGGFDVDTMKAFQELRHKSRFQEHINDHE
;
A
#
# COMPACT_ATOMS: atom_id res chain seq x y z
N MET A 1 19.65 25.43 11.30
CA MET A 1 19.25 25.20 9.90
C MET A 1 17.86 25.80 9.71
N LEU A 2 17.67 26.69 8.74
CA LEU A 2 16.35 27.22 8.42
C LEU A 2 15.52 26.06 7.84
N ASP A 3 14.46 25.67 8.53
CA ASP A 3 13.52 24.68 8.01
C ASP A 3 12.74 25.31 6.85
N THR A 4 13.21 25.09 5.63
CA THR A 4 12.57 25.61 4.41
C THR A 4 11.27 24.88 4.07
N GLY A 5 10.81 23.95 4.92
CA GLY A 5 9.64 23.12 4.65
C GLY A 5 9.88 22.09 3.55
N LEU A 6 11.11 21.97 3.04
CA LEU A 6 11.47 21.01 1.99
C LEU A 6 11.18 19.57 2.44
N VAL A 7 11.47 19.25 3.70
CA VAL A 7 11.15 17.94 4.28
C VAL A 7 9.63 17.68 4.23
N SER A 8 8.82 18.67 4.58
CA SER A 8 7.35 18.56 4.52
C SER A 8 6.85 18.37 3.09
N GLN A 9 7.44 19.06 2.11
CA GLN A 9 7.11 18.88 0.70
C GLN A 9 7.47 17.48 0.20
N ILE A 10 8.64 16.96 0.58
CA ILE A 10 9.07 15.60 0.23
C ILE A 10 8.12 14.58 0.85
N LYS A 11 7.77 14.72 2.13
CA LYS A 11 6.79 13.85 2.80
C LYS A 11 5.45 13.84 2.07
N LEU A 12 4.92 15.01 1.71
CA LEU A 12 3.67 15.13 0.96
C LEU A 12 3.77 14.46 -0.43
N ALA A 13 4.88 14.66 -1.14
CA ALA A 13 5.11 14.02 -2.43
C ALA A 13 5.18 12.49 -2.29
N SER A 14 5.81 11.96 -1.24
CA SER A 14 5.86 10.53 -0.95
C SER A 14 4.48 9.95 -0.67
N VAL A 15 3.63 10.64 0.09
CA VAL A 15 2.25 10.21 0.36
C VAL A 15 1.45 10.13 -0.94
N LYS A 16 1.53 11.15 -1.79
CA LYS A 16 0.88 11.14 -3.13
C LYS A 16 1.39 10.00 -4.01
N LEU A 17 2.68 9.68 -3.93
CA LEU A 17 3.26 8.55 -4.64
C LEU A 17 2.72 7.22 -4.12
N ALA A 18 2.57 7.07 -2.79
CA ALA A 18 1.92 5.92 -2.18
C ALA A 18 0.49 5.71 -2.70
N THR A 19 -0.31 6.77 -2.80
CA THR A 19 -1.66 6.68 -3.37
C THR A 19 -1.63 6.15 -4.81
N LYS A 20 -0.75 6.69 -5.66
CA LYS A 20 -0.63 6.25 -7.06
C LYS A 20 -0.18 4.80 -7.17
N TYR A 21 0.77 4.41 -6.34
CA TYR A 21 1.30 3.07 -6.31
C TYR A 21 0.25 2.05 -5.87
N MET A 22 -0.49 2.33 -4.79
CA MET A 22 -1.57 1.46 -4.33
C MET A 22 -2.66 1.27 -5.40
N LYS A 23 -3.06 2.36 -6.07
CA LYS A 23 -4.01 2.27 -7.20
C LYS A 23 -3.48 1.42 -8.35
N LYS A 24 -2.18 1.52 -8.64
CA LYS A 24 -1.53 0.71 -9.67
C LYS A 24 -1.54 -0.78 -9.29
N ILE A 25 -1.10 -1.12 -8.09
CA ILE A 25 -1.14 -2.52 -7.61
C ILE A 25 -2.58 -3.05 -7.62
N SER A 26 -3.55 -2.27 -7.12
CA SER A 26 -4.96 -2.65 -7.15
C SER A 26 -5.50 -2.89 -8.56
N ALA A 27 -4.93 -2.29 -9.61
CA ALA A 27 -5.32 -2.53 -11.00
C ALA A 27 -4.58 -3.75 -11.59
N GLU A 28 -3.30 -3.95 -11.23
CA GLU A 28 -2.54 -5.15 -11.61
C GLU A 28 -3.14 -6.41 -10.98
N LEU A 29 -3.66 -6.31 -9.75
CA LEU A 29 -4.38 -7.39 -9.08
C LEU A 29 -5.64 -7.87 -9.81
N GLU A 30 -6.28 -7.02 -10.62
CA GLU A 30 -7.42 -7.43 -11.44
C GLU A 30 -7.00 -8.18 -12.71
N ALA A 31 -5.71 -8.15 -13.05
CA ALA A 31 -5.16 -8.74 -14.28
C ALA A 31 -4.42 -10.06 -14.04
N VAL A 32 -4.12 -10.42 -12.79
CA VAL A 32 -3.44 -11.66 -12.42
C VAL A 32 -4.45 -12.73 -11.98
N ASP A 33 -4.01 -13.99 -12.00
CA ASP A 33 -4.83 -15.11 -11.54
C ASP A 33 -5.08 -15.03 -10.03
N ALA A 34 -6.36 -15.03 -9.65
CA ALA A 34 -6.77 -14.93 -8.25
C ALA A 34 -6.28 -16.12 -7.42
N GLY A 35 -5.69 -15.85 -6.27
CA GLY A 35 -5.13 -16.84 -5.35
C GLY A 35 -3.76 -17.39 -5.75
N GLY A 36 -3.11 -16.80 -6.75
CA GLY A 36 -1.75 -17.17 -7.16
C GLY A 36 -0.65 -16.49 -6.34
N GLN A 37 0.57 -17.05 -6.40
CA GLN A 37 1.76 -16.45 -5.79
C GLN A 37 2.00 -15.01 -6.25
N GLU A 38 1.69 -14.70 -7.52
CA GLU A 38 1.85 -13.37 -8.09
C GLU A 38 0.96 -12.32 -7.41
N GLU A 39 -0.28 -12.68 -7.07
CA GLU A 39 -1.18 -11.81 -6.30
C GLU A 39 -0.61 -11.53 -4.89
N GLU A 40 -0.15 -12.57 -4.19
CA GLU A 40 0.42 -12.44 -2.85
C GLU A 40 1.67 -11.55 -2.85
N ASP A 41 2.55 -11.73 -3.83
CA ASP A 41 3.78 -10.97 -4.00
C ASP A 41 3.46 -9.49 -4.29
N LEU A 42 2.51 -9.21 -5.19
CA LEU A 42 2.06 -7.86 -5.51
C LEU A 42 1.47 -7.13 -4.30
N VAL A 43 0.63 -7.82 -3.52
CA VAL A 43 0.06 -7.28 -2.29
C VAL A 43 1.16 -6.99 -1.28
N LEU A 44 2.07 -7.93 -1.05
CA LEU A 44 3.16 -7.78 -0.09
C LEU A 44 4.06 -6.60 -0.46
N GLN A 45 4.37 -6.43 -1.75
CA GLN A 45 5.12 -5.28 -2.26
C GLN A 45 4.34 -3.98 -2.03
N GLY A 46 3.05 -3.99 -2.35
CA GLY A 46 2.05 -2.96 -2.03
C GLY A 46 2.15 -2.47 -0.58
N VAL A 47 1.99 -3.39 0.36
CA VAL A 47 1.96 -3.14 1.80
C VAL A 47 3.32 -2.66 2.32
N ARG A 48 4.43 -3.28 1.91
CA ARG A 48 5.78 -2.88 2.34
C ARG A 48 6.12 -1.46 1.91
N PHE A 49 5.77 -1.10 0.68
CA PHE A 49 5.98 0.25 0.18
C PHE A 49 5.13 1.27 0.96
N ALA A 50 3.83 1.00 1.13
CA ALA A 50 2.95 1.85 1.89
C ALA A 50 3.46 2.06 3.33
N PHE A 51 3.89 0.99 4.02
CA PHE A 51 4.44 1.09 5.37
C PHE A 51 5.69 1.97 5.43
N ARG A 52 6.62 1.84 4.48
CA ARG A 52 7.82 2.70 4.41
C ARG A 52 7.44 4.17 4.26
N VAL A 53 6.49 4.50 3.39
CA VAL A 53 6.03 5.88 3.22
C VAL A 53 5.32 6.39 4.46
N HIS A 54 4.46 5.57 5.09
CA HIS A 54 3.78 5.93 6.32
C HIS A 54 4.78 6.30 7.42
N GLN A 55 5.80 5.46 7.65
CA GLN A 55 6.83 5.71 8.67
C GLN A 55 7.63 6.99 8.37
N PHE A 56 7.93 7.25 7.09
CA PHE A 56 8.66 8.45 6.68
C PHE A 56 7.84 9.73 6.82
N ALA A 57 6.58 9.71 6.35
CA ALA A 57 5.69 10.87 6.35
C ALA A 57 5.06 11.15 7.72
N GLY A 58 5.02 10.15 8.61
CA GLY A 58 4.35 10.23 9.91
C GLY A 58 2.85 9.94 9.81
N GLY A 59 2.41 9.21 8.78
CA GLY A 59 1.02 8.87 8.53
C GLY A 59 0.59 9.09 7.08
N PHE A 60 -0.69 8.80 6.83
CA PHE A 60 -1.36 9.00 5.54
C PHE A 60 -2.50 10.00 5.68
N ASP A 61 -2.79 10.70 4.59
CA ASP A 61 -4.06 11.41 4.44
C ASP A 61 -5.22 10.43 4.19
N VAL A 62 -6.45 10.95 4.24
CA VAL A 62 -7.68 10.17 4.14
C VAL A 62 -7.76 9.40 2.83
N ASP A 63 -7.37 10.01 1.72
CA ASP A 63 -7.46 9.39 0.39
C ASP A 63 -6.43 8.26 0.24
N THR A 64 -5.24 8.46 0.77
CA THR A 64 -4.17 7.45 0.77
C THR A 64 -4.52 6.28 1.68
N MET A 65 -5.13 6.54 2.84
CA MET A 65 -5.61 5.49 3.74
C MET A 65 -6.72 4.64 3.10
N LYS A 66 -7.64 5.26 2.35
CA LYS A 66 -8.67 4.51 1.60
C LYS A 66 -8.05 3.60 0.54
N ALA A 67 -7.12 4.11 -0.26
CA ALA A 67 -6.41 3.31 -1.26
C ALA A 67 -5.65 2.13 -0.63
N PHE A 68 -5.09 2.32 0.57
CA PHE A 68 -4.42 1.26 1.32
C PHE A 68 -5.38 0.18 1.81
N GLN A 69 -6.55 0.58 2.32
CA GLN A 69 -7.59 -0.35 2.77
C GLN A 69 -8.15 -1.17 1.61
N GLU A 70 -8.38 -0.54 0.45
CA GLU A 70 -8.81 -1.24 -0.76
C GLU A 70 -7.79 -2.31 -1.19
N LEU A 71 -6.50 -1.96 -1.24
CA LEU A 71 -5.43 -2.91 -1.53
C LEU A 71 -5.42 -4.11 -0.55
N ARG A 72 -5.61 -3.83 0.75
CA ARG A 72 -5.65 -4.87 1.79
C ARG A 72 -6.91 -5.74 1.69
N HIS A 73 -8.03 -5.22 1.21
CA HIS A 73 -9.27 -5.98 1.10
C HIS A 73 -9.25 -6.94 -0.10
N LYS A 74 -8.57 -6.57 -1.19
CA LYS A 74 -8.38 -7.43 -2.36
C LYS A 74 -7.53 -8.65 -2.06
N SER A 75 -6.52 -8.48 -1.21
CA SER A 75 -5.82 -9.62 -0.63
C SER A 75 -6.74 -10.32 0.36
N ARG A 76 -7.29 -11.45 -0.02
CA ARG A 76 -7.99 -12.37 0.87
C ARG A 76 -7.01 -12.96 1.90
N PHE A 77 -6.50 -12.16 2.84
CA PHE A 77 -5.63 -12.58 3.95
C PHE A 77 -6.34 -13.52 4.96
N GLN A 78 -7.44 -14.14 4.56
CA GLN A 78 -8.24 -15.03 5.39
C GLN A 78 -8.90 -16.07 4.50
N GLU A 79 -8.19 -17.19 4.29
CA GLU A 79 -8.84 -18.51 4.15
C GLU A 79 -7.89 -19.72 4.26
N HIS A 80 -6.58 -19.56 4.51
CA HIS A 80 -5.67 -20.71 4.64
C HIS A 80 -5.09 -21.00 6.05
N ILE A 81 -5.56 -20.30 7.10
CA ILE A 81 -5.07 -20.54 8.47
C ILE A 81 -6.01 -21.48 9.28
N ASN A 82 -7.16 -21.89 8.76
CA ASN A 82 -8.15 -22.68 9.52
C ASN A 82 -8.29 -24.17 9.16
N ASP A 83 -7.46 -24.74 8.29
CA ASP A 83 -7.53 -26.17 7.93
C ASP A 83 -6.55 -27.07 8.70
N HIS A 84 -6.09 -26.63 9.88
CA HIS A 84 -5.30 -27.45 10.80
C HIS A 84 -5.84 -27.37 12.23
N GLU A 85 -7.04 -27.91 12.44
CA GLU A 85 -7.45 -28.58 13.70
C GLU A 85 -8.29 -29.83 13.38
#